data_AF-A0A817AFP1-F1
#
_entry.id   AF-A0A817AFP1-F1
#
_cell.length_a   1.000
_cell.length_b   1.000
_cell.length_c   1.000
_cell.angle_alpha   90.00
_cell.angle_beta   90.00
_cell.angle_gamma   90.00
#
_symmetry.space_group_name_H-M   'P 1'
#
loop_
_entity.id
_entity.type
_entity.pdbx_description
1 polymer ?
#
loop_
_entity_poly.entity_id
_entity_poly.type
_entity_poly.pdbx_seq_one_letter_code
_entity_poly.pdbx_strand_id
1 'polypeptide(L)'
;MTDLKRKQDLLTPGTHKLRIEVIPIKTFGFGSDIDYKPIAVGEIDMIVKNTPIDRNDPDACLPVAKMTDKALEAKIMLAYKNRGLKGTPKEVRIISDRWYIAKHQYTGVPLRRTVTAVIGVSKDGKCSRDEFSFAQDYDGSTYQNEVYLYGEGIGTEREISCKCFKP
;
A
#
# COMPACT_ATOMS: atom_id res chain seq x y z
N MET A 1 21.90 -10.28 11.41
CA MET A 1 21.00 -11.14 10.62
C MET A 1 20.37 -10.28 9.54
N THR A 2 20.81 -10.42 8.30
CA THR A 2 20.30 -9.62 7.18
C THR A 2 18.89 -10.10 6.86
N ASP A 3 17.90 -9.26 7.14
CA ASP A 3 16.50 -9.53 6.83
C ASP A 3 16.31 -9.47 5.31
N LEU A 4 15.99 -10.60 4.68
CA LEU A 4 15.65 -10.68 3.25
C LEU A 4 14.56 -9.66 2.87
N LYS A 5 13.68 -9.29 3.81
CA LYS A 5 12.66 -8.25 3.64
C LYS A 5 13.24 -6.89 3.27
N ARG A 6 14.45 -6.55 3.71
CA ARG A 6 15.13 -5.27 3.39
C ARG A 6 15.85 -5.27 2.06
N LYS A 7 15.94 -6.42 1.39
CA LYS A 7 16.62 -6.62 0.11
C LYS A 7 15.68 -7.18 -0.97
N GLN A 8 14.38 -6.89 -0.86
CA GLN A 8 13.37 -7.32 -1.83
C GLN A 8 13.65 -6.81 -3.25
N ASP A 9 14.36 -5.69 -3.38
CA ASP A 9 14.85 -5.14 -4.65
C ASP A 9 15.79 -6.09 -5.41
N LEU A 10 16.47 -7.00 -4.71
CA LEU A 10 17.36 -8.00 -5.31
C LEU A 10 16.61 -9.26 -5.79
N LEU A 11 15.34 -9.43 -5.41
CA LEU A 11 14.52 -10.60 -5.72
C LEU A 11 13.76 -10.40 -7.05
N THR A 12 14.49 -10.20 -8.14
CA THR A 12 13.90 -10.08 -9.47
C THR A 12 13.35 -11.43 -9.97
N PRO A 13 12.43 -11.48 -10.94
CA PRO A 13 11.97 -12.75 -11.47
C PRO A 13 13.10 -13.57 -12.11
N GLY A 14 13.17 -14.86 -11.81
CA GLY A 14 14.18 -15.77 -12.32
C GLY A 14 14.71 -16.74 -11.28
N THR A 15 15.71 -17.52 -11.67
CA THR A 15 16.42 -18.43 -10.78
C THR A 15 17.61 -17.71 -10.17
N HIS A 16 17.65 -17.63 -8.85
CA HIS A 16 18.73 -17.01 -8.07
C HIS A 16 19.45 -18.05 -7.24
N LYS A 17 20.75 -17.86 -7.03
CA LYS A 17 21.50 -18.63 -6.04
C LYS A 17 21.41 -17.93 -4.70
N LEU A 18 20.77 -18.57 -3.72
CA LEU A 18 20.79 -18.10 -2.34
C LEU A 18 21.90 -18.84 -1.59
N ARG A 19 22.92 -18.08 -1.16
CA ARG A 19 24.03 -18.57 -0.33
C ARG A 19 23.71 -18.31 1.14
N ILE A 20 23.72 -19.38 1.93
CA ILE A 20 23.49 -19.36 3.38
C ILE A 20 24.80 -19.68 4.07
N GLU A 21 25.26 -18.78 4.92
CA GLU A 21 26.50 -18.93 5.68
C GLU A 21 26.21 -18.98 7.18
N VAL A 22 26.68 -20.03 7.84
CA VAL A 22 26.68 -20.11 9.29
C VAL A 22 28.03 -19.64 9.78
N ILE A 23 28.07 -18.43 10.33
CA ILE A 23 29.28 -17.84 10.90
C ILE A 23 29.11 -17.84 12.43
N PRO A 24 30.02 -18.48 13.18
CA PRO A 24 29.97 -18.40 14.63
C PRO A 24 30.30 -16.96 15.04
N ILE A 25 29.48 -16.39 15.92
CA ILE A 25 29.69 -15.04 16.44
C ILE A 25 29.92 -15.18 17.93
N LYS A 26 31.05 -14.65 18.41
CA LYS A 26 31.31 -14.51 19.83
C LYS A 26 31.12 -13.06 20.23
N THR A 27 30.06 -12.78 21.01
CA THR A 27 29.69 -11.41 21.37
C THR A 27 30.35 -10.92 22.67
N PHE A 28 31.07 -11.79 23.40
CA PHE A 28 31.76 -11.43 24.64
C PHE A 28 32.94 -12.38 24.97
N GLY A 29 34.01 -11.84 25.54
CA GLY A 29 35.21 -12.58 26.00
C GLY A 29 36.26 -12.82 24.90
N PHE A 30 37.32 -13.57 25.22
CA PHE A 30 38.46 -13.82 24.31
C PHE A 30 38.01 -14.36 22.94
N GLY A 31 38.37 -13.69 21.85
CA GLY A 31 37.95 -14.02 20.49
C GLY A 31 36.72 -13.27 19.98
N SER A 32 36.14 -12.34 20.76
CA SER A 32 35.06 -11.47 20.28
C SER A 32 35.49 -10.46 19.20
N ASP A 33 36.80 -10.30 19.01
CA ASP A 33 37.47 -9.46 18.02
C ASP A 33 37.84 -10.23 16.74
N ILE A 34 37.57 -11.53 16.69
CA ILE A 34 37.91 -12.37 15.53
C ILE A 34 36.79 -12.30 14.49
N ASP A 35 37.16 -11.96 13.26
CA ASP A 35 36.31 -12.17 12.09
C ASP A 35 36.29 -13.66 11.74
N TYR A 36 35.31 -14.36 12.29
CA TYR A 36 35.14 -15.79 12.05
C TYR A 36 34.75 -16.06 10.59
N LYS A 37 35.37 -17.10 10.01
CA LYS A 37 34.96 -17.62 8.70
C LYS A 37 33.69 -18.47 8.84
N PRO A 38 32.88 -18.62 7.78
CA PRO A 38 31.76 -19.55 7.78
C PRO A 38 32.21 -20.98 8.13
N ILE A 39 31.52 -21.62 9.07
CA ILE A 39 31.74 -23.04 9.43
C ILE A 39 30.87 -23.99 8.62
N ALA A 40 29.81 -23.46 8.01
CA ALA A 40 28.97 -24.17 7.05
C ALA A 40 28.50 -23.20 5.98
N VAL A 41 28.48 -23.66 4.73
CA VAL A 41 27.96 -22.94 3.58
C VAL A 41 27.00 -23.85 2.84
N GLY A 42 25.80 -23.36 2.59
CA GLY A 42 24.81 -24.02 1.74
C GLY A 42 24.40 -23.11 0.60
N GLU A 43 24.14 -23.69 -0.56
CA GLU A 43 23.54 -22.99 -1.69
C GLU A 43 22.24 -23.67 -2.07
N ILE A 44 21.20 -22.87 -2.30
CA ILE A 44 19.94 -23.35 -2.83
C ILE A 44 19.56 -22.55 -4.07
N ASP A 45 18.96 -23.23 -5.04
CA ASP A 45 18.30 -22.57 -6.16
C ASP A 45 16.96 -22.01 -5.68
N MET A 46 16.87 -20.69 -5.65
CA MET A 46 15.67 -19.96 -5.30
C MET A 46 15.00 -19.49 -6.58
N ILE A 47 13.86 -20.11 -6.90
CA ILE A 47 13.05 -19.71 -8.05
C ILE A 47 12.12 -18.59 -7.59
N VAL A 48 12.42 -17.36 -7.99
CA VAL A 48 11.53 -16.22 -7.82
C VAL A 48 10.60 -16.22 -9.02
N LYS A 49 9.38 -16.70 -8.83
CA LYS A 49 8.32 -16.53 -9.82
C LYS A 49 8.08 -15.02 -10.01
N ASN A 50 7.68 -14.60 -11.23
CA ASN A 50 7.21 -13.23 -11.48
C ASN A 50 6.34 -12.75 -10.32
N THR A 51 6.47 -11.46 -9.99
CA THR A 51 5.85 -10.71 -8.87
C THR A 51 4.91 -11.55 -8.00
N PRO A 52 5.06 -11.58 -6.66
CA PRO A 52 4.29 -12.46 -5.75
C PRO A 52 2.76 -12.36 -5.86
N ILE A 53 2.27 -11.42 -6.67
CA ILE A 53 0.90 -11.20 -7.07
C ILE A 53 0.85 -11.40 -8.60
N ASP A 54 0.09 -12.39 -9.08
CA ASP A 54 -0.31 -12.40 -10.49
C ASP A 54 -1.21 -11.18 -10.70
N ARG A 55 -0.76 -10.23 -11.53
CA ARG A 55 -1.53 -9.02 -11.82
C ARG A 55 -2.90 -9.31 -12.44
N ASN A 56 -3.11 -10.51 -12.98
CA ASN A 56 -4.39 -10.97 -13.52
C ASN A 56 -5.26 -11.72 -12.50
N ASP A 57 -4.76 -11.96 -11.29
CA ASP A 57 -5.55 -12.52 -10.21
C ASP A 57 -6.71 -11.58 -9.88
N PRO A 58 -7.97 -12.04 -9.91
CA PRO A 58 -9.12 -11.24 -9.49
C PRO A 58 -8.98 -10.67 -8.07
N ASP A 59 -8.28 -11.35 -7.17
CA ASP A 59 -8.02 -10.88 -5.80
C ASP A 59 -6.92 -9.80 -5.75
N ALA A 60 -6.12 -9.66 -6.82
CA ALA A 60 -5.17 -8.57 -6.99
C ALA A 60 -5.84 -7.26 -7.44
N CYS A 61 -7.02 -7.33 -8.06
CA CYS A 61 -7.80 -6.18 -8.52
C CYS A 61 -8.26 -5.28 -7.35
N LEU A 62 -9.09 -4.27 -7.65
CA LEU A 62 -9.66 -3.43 -6.60
C LEU A 62 -10.54 -4.31 -5.68
N PRO A 63 -10.44 -4.14 -4.35
CA PRO A 63 -11.30 -4.86 -3.42
C PRO A 63 -12.78 -4.52 -3.65
N VAL A 64 -13.67 -5.32 -3.07
CA VAL A 64 -15.10 -5.04 -3.09
C VAL A 64 -15.39 -3.74 -2.33
N ALA A 65 -16.21 -2.88 -2.91
CA ALA A 65 -16.66 -1.66 -2.23
C ALA A 65 -17.55 -2.03 -1.04
N LYS A 66 -17.26 -1.48 0.14
CA LYS A 66 -18.09 -1.65 1.35
C LYS A 66 -19.17 -0.57 1.45
N MET A 67 -19.02 0.51 0.71
CA MET A 67 -19.99 1.59 0.59
C MET A 67 -20.15 1.95 -0.89
N THR A 68 -21.40 2.01 -1.36
CA THR A 68 -21.73 2.45 -2.73
C THR A 68 -22.50 3.76 -2.64
N ASP A 69 -21.79 4.87 -2.83
CA ASP A 69 -22.35 6.22 -2.85
C ASP A 69 -21.73 6.96 -4.03
N LYS A 70 -22.49 7.07 -5.12
CA LYS A 70 -22.01 7.65 -6.39
C LYS A 70 -21.66 9.13 -6.26
N ALA A 71 -22.35 9.87 -5.38
CA ALA A 71 -22.06 11.28 -5.16
C ALA A 71 -20.74 11.43 -4.40
N LEU A 72 -20.51 10.60 -3.38
CA LEU A 72 -19.25 10.59 -2.64
C LEU A 72 -18.07 10.10 -3.50
N GLU A 73 -18.25 9.04 -4.30
CA GLU A 73 -17.25 8.55 -5.24
C GLU A 73 -16.80 9.64 -6.22
N ALA A 74 -17.75 10.44 -6.75
CA ALA A 74 -17.44 11.56 -7.65
C ALA A 74 -16.61 12.65 -6.95
N LYS A 75 -16.94 12.99 -5.69
CA LYS A 75 -16.17 13.96 -4.89
C LYS A 75 -14.77 13.44 -4.56
N ILE A 76 -14.63 12.17 -4.23
CA ILE A 76 -13.34 11.49 -4.00
C ILE A 76 -12.48 11.55 -5.26
N MET A 77 -13.07 11.23 -6.42
CA MET A 77 -12.39 11.30 -7.72
C MET A 77 -11.88 12.71 -8.01
N LEU A 78 -12.69 13.74 -7.72
CA LEU A 78 -12.30 15.14 -7.87
C LEU A 78 -11.17 15.53 -6.91
N ALA A 79 -11.28 15.16 -5.64
CA ALA A 79 -10.26 15.40 -4.62
C ALA A 79 -8.91 14.80 -5.01
N TYR A 80 -8.92 13.57 -5.55
CA TYR A 80 -7.71 12.91 -6.05
C TYR A 80 -7.10 13.66 -7.24
N LYS A 81 -7.91 14.07 -8.22
CA LYS A 81 -7.43 14.84 -9.39
C LYS A 81 -6.81 16.18 -8.98
N ASN A 82 -7.43 16.88 -8.03
CA ASN A 82 -6.93 18.18 -7.54
C ASN A 82 -5.57 18.07 -6.83
N ARG A 83 -5.20 16.88 -6.33
CA ARG A 83 -3.88 16.65 -5.73
C ARG A 83 -2.74 16.65 -6.76
N GLY A 84 -3.03 16.52 -8.06
CA GLY A 84 -2.02 16.52 -9.12
C GLY A 84 -1.12 15.28 -9.11
N LEU A 85 -1.60 14.16 -8.59
CA LEU A 85 -0.87 12.89 -8.61
C LEU A 85 -0.72 12.37 -10.04
N LYS A 86 0.38 11.65 -10.31
CA LYS A 86 0.68 11.13 -11.66
C LYS A 86 -0.32 10.04 -12.04
N GLY A 87 -0.69 10.01 -13.32
CA GLY A 87 -1.62 9.02 -13.88
C GLY A 87 -3.07 9.49 -13.90
N THR A 88 -3.91 8.79 -14.66
CA THR A 88 -5.33 9.09 -14.81
C THR A 88 -6.14 8.16 -13.90
N PRO A 89 -6.90 8.67 -12.92
CA PRO A 89 -7.74 7.83 -12.11
C PRO A 89 -8.92 7.31 -12.94
N LYS A 90 -9.18 6.01 -12.84
CA LYS A 90 -10.17 5.27 -13.63
C LYS A 90 -11.35 4.80 -12.80
N GLU A 91 -11.10 4.33 -11.58
CA GLU A 91 -12.13 3.77 -10.71
C GLU A 91 -11.88 4.14 -9.26
N VAL A 92 -12.96 4.31 -8.49
CA VAL A 92 -12.94 4.56 -7.04
C VAL A 92 -13.79 3.48 -6.40
N ARG A 93 -13.29 2.88 -5.32
CA ARG A 93 -14.10 2.01 -4.45
C ARG A 93 -13.88 2.37 -3.00
N ILE A 94 -14.97 2.71 -2.30
CA ILE A 94 -14.92 3.03 -0.87
C ILE A 94 -14.83 1.70 -0.10
N ILE A 95 -13.73 1.49 0.61
CA ILE A 95 -13.44 0.26 1.35
C ILE A 95 -13.74 0.39 2.85
N SER A 96 -14.10 1.60 3.29
CA SER A 96 -14.73 1.82 4.58
C SER A 96 -16.23 1.50 4.50
N ASP A 97 -16.74 0.84 5.52
CA ASP A 97 -18.17 0.54 5.71
C ASP A 97 -18.93 1.73 6.34
N ARG A 98 -18.21 2.65 6.97
CA ARG A 98 -18.75 3.86 7.61
C ARG A 98 -17.74 5.00 7.57
N TRP A 99 -18.22 6.19 7.91
CA TRP A 99 -17.36 7.32 8.23
C TRP A 99 -16.72 7.16 9.61
N TYR A 100 -15.41 7.34 9.70
CA TYR A 100 -14.69 7.43 10.98
C TYR A 100 -14.68 8.87 11.46
N ILE A 101 -15.28 9.13 12.62
CA ILE A 101 -15.42 10.49 13.14
C ILE A 101 -14.34 10.75 14.19
N ALA A 102 -13.45 11.69 13.90
CA ALA A 102 -12.55 12.26 14.89
C ALA A 102 -13.30 13.32 15.71
N LYS A 103 -13.19 13.22 17.04
CA LYS A 103 -13.82 14.13 17.99
C LYS A 103 -12.77 14.79 18.86
N HIS A 104 -13.05 15.99 19.33
CA HIS A 104 -12.21 16.65 20.32
C HIS A 104 -12.23 15.84 21.63
N GLN A 105 -11.04 15.56 22.18
CA GLN A 105 -10.87 14.62 23.29
C GLN A 105 -11.61 15.01 24.58
N TYR A 106 -11.82 16.31 24.82
CA TYR A 106 -12.45 16.80 26.06
C TYR A 106 -13.93 17.13 25.91
N THR A 107 -14.34 17.65 24.75
CA THR A 107 -15.71 18.17 24.54
C THR A 107 -16.59 17.20 23.75
N GLY A 108 -15.99 16.18 23.10
CA GLY A 108 -16.71 15.25 22.25
C GLY A 108 -17.23 15.86 20.94
N VAL A 109 -16.96 17.14 20.68
CA VAL A 109 -17.40 17.85 19.48
C VAL A 109 -16.74 17.22 18.25
N PRO A 110 -17.51 16.92 17.18
CA PRO A 110 -16.94 16.40 15.94
C PRO A 110 -15.96 17.41 15.33
N LEU A 111 -14.84 16.91 14.81
CA LEU A 111 -13.82 17.73 14.15
C LEU A 111 -13.73 17.39 12.66
N ARG A 112 -13.73 16.10 12.35
CA ARG A 112 -13.54 15.57 11.00
C ARG A 112 -14.20 14.21 10.89
N ARG A 113 -14.63 13.88 9.68
CA ARG A 113 -14.90 12.49 9.31
C ARG A 113 -14.02 12.03 8.17
N THR A 114 -13.59 10.77 8.20
CA THR A 114 -12.74 10.17 7.17
C THR A 114 -13.33 8.87 6.62
N VAL A 115 -13.05 8.60 5.35
CA VAL A 115 -13.26 7.31 4.69
C VAL A 115 -12.00 6.92 3.94
N THR A 116 -11.74 5.62 3.86
CA THR A 116 -10.70 5.05 3.02
C THR A 116 -11.29 4.55 1.72
N ALA A 117 -10.66 4.90 0.60
CA ALA A 117 -11.01 4.41 -0.72
C ALA A 117 -9.78 3.92 -1.48
N VAL A 118 -9.99 2.91 -2.32
CA VAL A 118 -9.01 2.46 -3.31
C VAL A 118 -9.25 3.23 -4.59
N ILE A 119 -8.18 3.78 -5.15
CA ILE A 119 -8.17 4.47 -6.44
C ILE A 119 -7.41 3.60 -7.44
N GLY A 120 -8.09 3.20 -8.51
CA GLY A 120 -7.47 2.58 -9.67
C GLY A 120 -6.95 3.65 -10.63
N VAL A 121 -5.70 3.55 -11.04
CA VAL A 121 -5.02 4.54 -11.89
C VAL A 121 -4.45 3.86 -13.12
N SER A 122 -4.53 4.53 -14.28
CA SER A 122 -3.81 4.14 -15.49
C SER A 122 -2.75 5.16 -15.84
N LYS A 123 -1.55 4.72 -16.21
CA LYS A 123 -0.45 5.58 -16.66
C LYS A 123 0.44 4.81 -17.63
N ASP A 124 0.70 5.40 -18.80
CA ASP A 124 1.62 4.85 -19.81
C ASP A 124 1.34 3.38 -20.18
N GLY A 125 0.05 3.02 -20.29
CA GLY A 125 -0.38 1.65 -20.60
C GLY A 125 -0.29 0.66 -19.42
N LYS A 126 0.19 1.09 -18.25
CA LYS A 126 0.18 0.33 -17.00
C LYS A 126 -0.98 0.75 -16.13
N CYS A 127 -1.46 -0.18 -15.32
CA CYS A 127 -2.53 0.06 -14.36
C CYS A 127 -2.05 -0.28 -12.96
N SER A 128 -2.45 0.53 -12.00
CA SER A 128 -2.14 0.35 -10.59
C SER A 128 -3.34 0.68 -9.72
N ARG A 129 -3.27 0.26 -8.46
CA ARG A 129 -4.19 0.72 -7.42
C ARG A 129 -3.41 1.17 -6.20
N ASP A 130 -3.96 2.13 -5.49
CA ASP A 130 -3.45 2.56 -4.19
C ASP A 130 -4.61 2.99 -3.27
N GLU A 131 -4.34 2.99 -1.98
CA GLU A 131 -5.29 3.30 -0.91
C GLU A 131 -5.06 4.71 -0.37
N PHE A 132 -6.14 5.47 -0.29
CA PHE A 132 -6.11 6.86 0.19
C PHE A 132 -7.20 7.09 1.23
N SER A 133 -6.92 7.97 2.18
CA SER A 133 -7.92 8.52 3.08
C SER A 133 -8.47 9.83 2.53
N PHE A 134 -9.77 10.01 2.65
CA PHE A 134 -10.47 11.22 2.26
C PHE A 134 -11.25 11.76 3.45
N ALA A 135 -11.28 13.08 3.60
CA ALA A 135 -11.82 13.75 4.77
C ALA A 135 -12.83 14.84 4.42
N GLN A 136 -13.70 15.11 5.39
CA GLN A 136 -14.53 16.30 5.46
C GLN A 136 -14.44 16.87 6.86
N ASP A 137 -14.13 18.15 6.98
CA ASP A 137 -14.07 18.82 8.26
C ASP A 137 -15.48 19.24 8.71
N TYR A 138 -15.66 19.32 10.02
CA TYR A 138 -16.88 19.79 10.66
C TYR A 138 -16.74 21.27 10.98
N ASP A 139 -17.68 22.09 10.53
CA ASP A 139 -17.63 23.56 10.68
C ASP A 139 -18.22 24.07 12.01
N GLY A 140 -18.69 23.17 12.87
CA GLY A 140 -19.39 23.48 14.11
C GLY A 140 -20.89 23.15 14.06
N SER A 141 -21.47 23.02 12.86
CA SER A 141 -22.87 22.67 12.64
C SER A 141 -23.04 21.47 11.70
N THR A 142 -22.28 21.44 10.60
CA THR A 142 -22.38 20.40 9.58
C THR A 142 -20.99 19.94 9.12
N TYR A 143 -20.95 18.80 8.44
CA TYR A 143 -19.77 18.45 7.68
C TYR A 143 -19.76 19.21 6.36
N GLN A 144 -18.61 19.78 6.02
CA GLN A 144 -18.42 20.49 4.76
C GLN A 144 -18.83 19.61 3.57
N ASN A 145 -19.35 20.25 2.51
CA ASN A 145 -19.77 19.54 1.31
C ASN A 145 -18.58 18.98 0.51
N GLU A 146 -17.44 19.68 0.57
CA GLU A 146 -16.21 19.29 -0.10
C GLU A 146 -15.56 18.09 0.58
N VAL A 147 -14.88 17.27 -0.22
CA VAL A 147 -14.05 16.15 0.24
C VAL A 147 -12.64 16.45 -0.23
N TYR A 148 -11.66 16.26 0.64
CA TYR A 148 -10.25 16.40 0.30
C TYR A 148 -9.47 15.14 0.62
N LEU A 149 -8.35 14.96 -0.08
CA LEU A 149 -7.42 13.86 0.19
C LEU A 149 -6.65 14.15 1.48
N TYR A 150 -6.76 13.25 2.45
CA TYR A 150 -6.20 13.40 3.78
C TYR A 150 -4.93 12.56 3.93
N GLY A 151 -3.78 13.23 4.03
CA GLY A 151 -2.47 12.60 4.17
C GLY A 151 -1.81 12.28 2.82
N GLU A 152 -0.80 11.41 2.86
CA GLU A 152 -0.24 10.76 1.67
C GLU A 152 -0.89 9.38 1.52
N GLY A 153 -0.72 8.72 0.36
CA GLY A 153 -1.24 7.36 0.15
C GLY A 153 -0.93 6.47 1.35
N ILE A 154 -1.95 5.84 1.91
CA ILE A 154 -1.81 4.97 3.09
C ILE A 154 -1.45 3.54 2.69
N GLY A 155 -1.55 3.23 1.39
CA GLY A 155 -1.14 1.97 0.81
C GLY A 155 0.26 2.02 0.19
N THR A 156 0.65 0.89 -0.38
CA THR A 156 1.76 0.81 -1.33
C THR A 156 1.14 0.63 -2.70
N GLU A 157 1.42 1.53 -3.64
CA GLU A 157 0.96 1.41 -5.02
C GLU A 157 1.25 -0.01 -5.56
N ARG A 158 0.21 -0.69 -6.04
CA ARG A 158 0.33 -2.05 -6.60
C ARG A 158 -0.03 -2.05 -8.06
N GLU A 159 0.85 -2.60 -8.90
CA GLU A 159 0.52 -2.88 -10.30
C GLU A 159 -0.59 -3.94 -10.38
N ILE A 160 -1.59 -3.69 -11.22
CA ILE A 160 -2.72 -4.59 -11.48
C ILE A 160 -2.98 -4.67 -12.99
N SER A 161 -3.67 -5.71 -13.43
CA SER A 161 -4.15 -5.78 -14.82
C SER A 161 -5.13 -4.64 -15.10
N CYS A 162 -5.01 -3.99 -16.25
CA CYS A 162 -5.97 -2.97 -16.67
C CYS A 162 -7.39 -3.53 -16.86
N LYS A 163 -7.55 -4.86 -16.97
CA LYS A 163 -8.84 -5.55 -16.97
C LYS A 163 -9.58 -5.46 -15.62
N CYS A 164 -8.89 -5.06 -14.55
CA CYS A 164 -9.47 -4.90 -13.22
C CYS A 164 -10.41 -3.68 -13.11
N PHE A 165 -10.30 -2.73 -14.04
CA PHE A 165 -11.20 -1.59 -14.08
C PHE A 165 -12.50 -2.00 -14.78
N LYS A 166 -13.64 -1.67 -14.17
CA LYS A 166 -14.93 -1.85 -14.84
C LYS A 166 -14.96 -0.99 -16.12
N PRO A 167 -15.48 -1.54 -17.24
CA PRO A 167 -15.64 -0.77 -18.49
C PRO A 167 -16.59 0.42 -18.31
#